data_AF-A4BNZ0-F1
#
_entry.id   AF-A4BNZ0-F1
#
_cell.length_a   1.000
_cell.length_b   1.000
_cell.length_c   1.000
_cell.angle_alpha   90.00
_cell.angle_beta   90.00
_cell.angle_gamma   90.00
#
_symmetry.space_group_name_H-M   'P 1'
#
loop_
_entity.id
_entity.type
_entity.pdbx_description
1 polymer ?
#
loop_
_entity_poly.entity_id
_entity_poly.type
_entity_poly.pdbx_seq_one_letter_code
_entity_poly.pdbx_strand_id
1 'polypeptide(L)'
;MGSAGEQRVDYWKNRVRPYLRSIWPKSRDLATPTVSENLARLCIAAQEAFPEALEELRHWLQPLQDPDYPVQRLHQAGLCREFPADALTFLNLIIGEGTQWIPDDLANCLKLIRDKKPQLEAGPRFQKLLEYVRRAGQDLT
;
A
#
# COMPACT_ATOMS: atom_id res chain seq x y z
N MET A 1 -20.56 0.74 -21.76
CA MET A 1 -19.51 -0.29 -21.55
C MET A 1 -18.71 0.16 -20.35
N GLY A 2 -18.98 -0.37 -19.16
CA GLY A 2 -18.26 0.05 -17.95
C GLY A 2 -16.86 -0.54 -17.98
N SER A 3 -15.85 0.31 -17.81
CA SER A 3 -14.46 -0.16 -17.73
C SER A 3 -14.30 -1.09 -16.53
N ALA A 4 -13.42 -2.08 -16.61
CA ALA A 4 -13.14 -2.99 -15.49
C ALA A 4 -12.68 -2.26 -14.22
N GLY A 5 -12.26 -0.99 -14.31
CA GLY A 5 -11.99 -0.09 -13.19
C GLY A 5 -13.27 0.37 -12.47
N GLU A 6 -14.26 0.87 -13.21
CA GLU A 6 -15.55 1.32 -12.66
C GLU A 6 -16.26 0.19 -11.89
N GLN A 7 -16.25 -1.03 -12.43
CA GLN A 7 -16.83 -2.20 -11.73
C GLN A 7 -16.12 -2.53 -10.42
N ARG A 8 -14.79 -2.34 -10.33
CA ARG A 8 -14.02 -2.60 -9.11
C ARG A 8 -14.26 -1.54 -8.04
N VAL A 9 -14.39 -0.28 -8.46
CA VAL A 9 -14.74 0.84 -7.58
C VAL A 9 -16.16 0.67 -7.02
N ASP A 10 -17.13 0.38 -7.88
CA ASP A 10 -18.50 0.13 -7.46
C ASP A 10 -18.60 -1.09 -6.54
N TYR A 11 -17.83 -2.15 -6.81
CA TYR A 11 -17.79 -3.31 -5.94
C TYR A 11 -17.18 -2.99 -4.56
N TRP A 12 -16.11 -2.20 -4.53
CA TRP A 12 -15.53 -1.72 -3.28
C TRP A 12 -16.55 -0.91 -2.45
N LYS A 13 -17.18 0.09 -3.08
CA LYS A 13 -18.11 1.01 -2.42
C LYS A 13 -19.40 0.33 -1.96
N ASN A 14 -19.97 -0.54 -2.79
CA ASN A 14 -21.29 -1.12 -2.53
C ASN A 14 -21.25 -2.47 -1.79
N ARG A 15 -20.14 -3.22 -1.86
CA ARG A 15 -20.05 -4.56 -1.25
C ARG A 15 -18.97 -4.64 -0.19
N VAL A 16 -17.74 -4.28 -0.54
CA VAL A 16 -16.60 -4.53 0.34
C VAL A 16 -16.61 -3.62 1.56
N ARG A 17 -16.84 -2.31 1.37
CA ARG A 17 -16.90 -1.32 2.46
C ARG A 17 -18.03 -1.59 3.47
N PRO A 18 -19.30 -1.81 3.08
CA PRO A 18 -20.35 -2.12 4.06
C PRO A 18 -20.13 -3.47 4.73
N TYR A 19 -19.59 -4.47 4.02
CA TYR A 19 -19.27 -5.77 4.61
C TYR A 19 -18.15 -5.65 5.66
N LEU A 20 -17.07 -4.92 5.35
CA LEU A 20 -16.02 -4.58 6.31
C LEU A 20 -16.61 -3.86 7.53
N ARG A 21 -17.44 -2.82 7.35
CA ARG A 21 -18.02 -2.12 8.50
C ARG A 21 -19.00 -2.96 9.32
N SER A 22 -19.71 -3.89 8.69
CA SER A 22 -20.75 -4.69 9.34
C SER A 22 -20.22 -5.96 10.00
N ILE A 23 -19.20 -6.59 9.43
CA ILE A 23 -18.69 -7.91 9.84
C ILE A 23 -17.34 -7.77 10.55
N TRP A 24 -16.53 -6.77 10.18
CA TRP A 24 -15.17 -6.67 10.69
C TRP A 24 -15.16 -6.18 12.14
N PRO A 25 -14.60 -6.96 13.08
CA PRO A 25 -14.52 -6.56 14.47
C PRO A 25 -13.60 -5.35 14.64
N LYS A 26 -14.05 -4.37 15.44
CA LYS A 26 -13.27 -3.15 15.75
C LYS A 26 -12.01 -3.41 16.58
N SER A 27 -11.79 -4.64 17.02
CA SER A 27 -10.68 -5.03 17.88
C SER A 27 -9.40 -5.20 17.08
N ARG A 28 -8.36 -4.43 17.44
CA ARG A 28 -7.01 -4.52 16.87
C ARG A 28 -6.31 -5.85 17.16
N ASP A 29 -6.75 -6.61 18.16
CA ASP A 29 -6.23 -7.95 18.49
C ASP A 29 -6.36 -8.97 17.36
N LEU A 30 -7.25 -8.74 16.39
CA LEU A 30 -7.42 -9.62 15.23
C LEU A 30 -6.60 -9.17 14.02
N ALA A 31 -5.89 -8.06 14.11
CA ALA A 31 -4.91 -7.66 13.11
C ALA A 31 -3.69 -8.59 13.24
N THR A 32 -3.77 -9.75 12.61
CA THR A 32 -2.61 -10.62 12.39
C THR A 32 -1.84 -10.16 11.14
N PRO A 33 -0.57 -10.54 11.00
CA PRO A 33 0.22 -10.23 9.80
C PRO A 33 -0.48 -10.73 8.51
N THR A 34 -1.06 -11.93 8.55
CA THR A 34 -1.82 -12.51 7.43
C THR A 34 -3.05 -11.69 7.07
N VAL A 35 -3.81 -11.22 8.07
CA VAL A 35 -4.96 -10.34 7.84
C VAL A 35 -4.52 -9.03 7.20
N SER A 36 -3.42 -8.45 7.69
CA SER A 36 -2.87 -7.21 7.15
C SER A 36 -2.45 -7.36 5.69
N GLU A 37 -1.88 -8.50 5.32
CA GLU A 37 -1.52 -8.80 3.94
C GLU A 37 -2.75 -8.86 3.02
N ASN A 38 -3.81 -9.52 3.48
CA ASN A 38 -5.08 -9.59 2.74
C ASN A 38 -5.72 -8.21 2.58
N LEU A 39 -5.72 -7.40 3.63
CA LEU A 39 -6.21 -6.02 3.58
C LEU A 39 -5.35 -5.16 2.65
N ALA A 40 -4.04 -5.35 2.64
CA ALA A 40 -3.12 -4.64 1.76
C ALA A 40 -3.41 -4.96 0.28
N ARG A 41 -3.59 -6.25 -0.06
CA ARG A 41 -4.02 -6.69 -1.40
C ARG A 41 -5.37 -6.08 -1.78
N LEU A 42 -6.29 -6.01 -0.82
CA LEU A 42 -7.63 -5.47 -1.02
C LEU A 42 -7.60 -3.96 -1.33
N CYS A 43 -6.77 -3.18 -0.62
CA CYS A 43 -6.54 -1.77 -0.95
C CYS A 43 -6.09 -1.63 -2.41
N ILE A 44 -5.08 -2.41 -2.83
CA ILE A 44 -4.55 -2.38 -4.20
C ILE A 44 -5.63 -2.76 -5.22
N ALA A 45 -6.47 -3.75 -4.89
CA ALA A 45 -7.59 -4.18 -5.75
C ALA A 45 -8.66 -3.10 -5.93
N ALA A 46 -8.78 -2.15 -4.99
CA ALA A 46 -9.72 -1.03 -5.07
C ALA A 46 -9.34 0.01 -6.15
N GLN A 47 -8.11 -0.05 -6.68
CA GLN A 47 -7.61 0.80 -7.77
C GLN A 47 -7.90 2.30 -7.57
N GLU A 48 -8.85 2.89 -8.31
CA GLU A 48 -9.18 4.32 -8.21
C GLU A 48 -9.75 4.69 -6.83
N ALA A 49 -10.33 3.72 -6.09
CA ALA A 49 -10.76 3.88 -4.70
C ALA A 49 -9.66 3.53 -3.68
N PHE A 50 -8.42 3.31 -4.11
CA PHE A 50 -7.26 3.07 -3.25
C PHE A 50 -7.11 4.08 -2.10
N PRO A 51 -7.15 5.41 -2.31
CA PRO A 51 -7.00 6.37 -1.20
C PRO A 51 -8.12 6.24 -0.17
N GLU A 52 -9.38 6.06 -0.62
CA GLU A 52 -10.51 5.84 0.30
C GLU A 52 -10.35 4.52 1.06
N ALA A 53 -9.91 3.46 0.37
CA ALA A 53 -9.68 2.16 0.98
C ALA A 53 -8.55 2.18 2.01
N LEU A 54 -7.47 2.88 1.68
CA LEU A 54 -6.32 3.06 2.57
C LEU A 54 -6.72 3.83 3.83
N GLU A 55 -7.47 4.93 3.71
CA GLU A 55 -7.88 5.72 4.87
C GLU A 55 -8.76 4.94 5.85
N GLU A 56 -9.65 4.08 5.34
CA GLU A 56 -10.41 3.18 6.20
C GLU A 56 -9.46 2.10 6.76
N LEU A 57 -8.66 1.44 5.93
CA LEU A 57 -7.92 0.24 6.31
C LEU A 57 -6.59 0.45 7.06
N ARG A 58 -6.01 1.66 7.01
CA ARG A 58 -4.69 1.99 7.56
C ARG A 58 -4.52 1.65 9.04
N HIS A 59 -5.61 1.64 9.82
CA HIS A 59 -5.57 1.37 11.26
C HIS A 59 -5.39 -0.12 11.59
N TRP A 60 -5.69 -0.99 10.62
CA TRP A 60 -5.51 -2.45 10.71
C TRP A 60 -4.29 -2.94 9.93
N LEU A 61 -3.72 -2.13 9.03
CA LEU A 61 -2.46 -2.44 8.37
C LEU A 61 -1.32 -2.39 9.39
N GLN A 62 -0.50 -3.43 9.37
CA GLN A 62 0.73 -3.53 10.13
C GLN A 62 1.89 -3.96 9.22
N PRO A 63 3.14 -3.84 9.67
CA PRO A 63 4.30 -4.32 8.93
C PRO A 63 4.12 -5.79 8.54
N LEU A 64 4.24 -6.06 7.24
CA LEU A 64 4.13 -7.40 6.68
C LEU A 64 5.47 -8.11 6.80
N GLN A 65 5.43 -9.42 7.07
CA GLN A 65 6.63 -10.25 7.02
C GLN A 65 7.17 -10.34 5.59
N ASP A 66 6.26 -10.54 4.62
CA ASP A 66 6.53 -10.56 3.18
C ASP A 66 5.73 -9.44 2.47
N PRO A 67 6.35 -8.25 2.28
CA PRO A 67 5.76 -7.17 1.52
C PRO A 67 6.02 -7.25 0.01
N ASP A 68 6.70 -8.28 -0.51
CA ASP A 68 7.13 -8.31 -1.91
C ASP A 68 5.95 -8.31 -2.87
N TYR A 69 5.01 -9.23 -2.64
CA TYR A 69 3.80 -9.34 -3.43
C TYR A 69 2.95 -8.05 -3.46
N PRO A 70 2.56 -7.44 -2.32
CA PRO A 70 1.77 -6.22 -2.35
C PRO A 70 2.53 -5.03 -2.96
N VAL A 71 3.85 -4.91 -2.78
CA VAL A 71 4.64 -3.82 -3.39
C VAL A 71 4.72 -3.97 -4.90
N GLN A 72 5.01 -5.18 -5.38
CA GLN A 72 4.99 -5.48 -6.82
C GLN A 72 3.61 -5.19 -7.43
N ARG A 73 2.52 -5.61 -6.76
CA ARG A 73 1.16 -5.37 -7.26
C ARG A 73 0.79 -3.89 -7.26
N LEU A 74 1.22 -3.12 -6.26
CA LEU A 74 1.06 -1.66 -6.22
C LEU A 74 1.76 -1.00 -7.41
N HIS A 75 2.99 -1.44 -7.72
CA HIS A 75 3.77 -0.97 -8.86
C HIS A 75 3.07 -1.29 -10.19
N GLN A 76 2.70 -2.55 -10.40
CA GLN A 76 2.03 -3.03 -11.61
C GLN A 76 0.67 -2.36 -11.83
N ALA A 77 -0.07 -2.07 -10.76
CA ALA A 77 -1.35 -1.38 -10.83
C ALA A 77 -1.21 0.11 -11.19
N GLY A 78 0.00 0.67 -11.22
CA GLY A 78 0.24 2.07 -11.53
C GLY A 78 -0.13 3.05 -10.41
N LEU A 79 -0.48 2.55 -9.22
CA LEU A 79 -0.97 3.36 -8.11
C LEU A 79 0.10 4.32 -7.56
N CYS A 80 1.38 3.96 -7.66
CA CYS A 80 2.49 4.86 -7.34
C CYS A 80 2.51 6.13 -8.23
N ARG A 81 1.96 6.03 -9.44
CA ARG A 81 1.87 7.16 -10.38
C ARG A 81 0.60 7.97 -10.20
N GLU A 82 -0.52 7.31 -9.95
CA GLU A 82 -1.82 7.97 -9.78
C GLU A 82 -1.97 8.62 -8.40
N PHE A 83 -1.55 7.94 -7.34
CA PHE A 83 -1.70 8.37 -5.95
C PHE A 83 -0.37 8.29 -5.18
N PRO A 84 0.64 9.11 -5.53
CA PRO A 84 1.99 9.01 -4.97
C PRO A 84 2.04 9.21 -3.44
N ALA A 85 1.18 10.06 -2.88
CA ALA A 85 1.14 10.33 -1.43
C ALA A 85 0.52 9.18 -0.63
N ASP A 86 -0.57 8.61 -1.14
CA ASP A 86 -1.25 7.47 -0.55
C ASP A 86 -0.40 6.20 -0.70
N ALA A 87 0.22 6.00 -1.87
CA ALA A 87 1.16 4.91 -2.11
C ALA A 87 2.34 4.97 -1.11
N LEU A 88 2.92 6.16 -0.89
CA LEU A 88 3.97 6.34 0.12
C LEU A 88 3.48 6.00 1.53
N THR A 89 2.26 6.40 1.87
CA THR A 89 1.66 6.12 3.18
C THR A 89 1.44 4.61 3.35
N PHE A 90 0.92 3.94 2.32
CA PHE A 90 0.75 2.50 2.30
C PHE A 90 2.07 1.75 2.50
N LEU A 91 3.11 2.09 1.72
CA LEU A 91 4.44 1.50 1.84
C LEU A 91 5.00 1.64 3.27
N ASN A 92 4.83 2.81 3.88
CA ASN A 92 5.28 3.07 5.25
C ASN A 92 4.47 2.31 6.33
N LEU A 93 3.26 1.83 6.01
CA LEU A 93 2.46 1.00 6.91
C LEU A 93 2.82 -0.48 6.81
N ILE A 94 3.12 -0.96 5.60
CA ILE A 94 3.42 -2.37 5.35
C ILE A 94 4.92 -2.71 5.48
N ILE A 95 5.81 -1.73 5.43
CA ILE A 95 7.26 -1.90 5.63
C ILE A 95 7.66 -1.28 6.96
N GLY A 96 8.20 -2.10 7.87
CA GLY A 96 8.61 -1.65 9.21
C GLY A 96 9.50 -2.65 9.92
N GLU A 97 9.62 -2.52 11.25
CA GLU A 97 10.53 -3.32 12.09
C GLU A 97 10.17 -4.81 12.21
N GLY A 98 9.10 -5.28 11.54
CA GLY A 98 8.73 -6.70 11.43
C GLY A 98 8.89 -7.29 10.02
N THR A 99 9.40 -6.50 9.08
CA THR A 99 9.56 -6.91 7.68
C THR A 99 10.83 -7.75 7.54
N GLN A 100 10.68 -8.97 7.01
CA GLN A 100 11.78 -9.92 6.91
C GLN A 100 12.74 -9.56 5.76
N TRP A 101 12.21 -9.05 4.65
CA TRP A 101 12.96 -8.70 3.45
C TRP A 101 12.43 -7.43 2.80
N ILE A 102 13.33 -6.62 2.22
CA ILE A 102 12.95 -5.39 1.52
C ILE A 102 12.57 -5.75 0.07
N PRO A 103 11.38 -5.35 -0.41
CA PRO A 103 10.93 -5.65 -1.77
C PRO A 103 11.86 -5.05 -2.82
N ASP A 104 12.17 -5.80 -3.88
CA ASP A 104 12.94 -5.28 -5.02
C ASP A 104 12.22 -4.14 -5.74
N ASP A 105 10.90 -4.23 -5.85
CA ASP A 105 10.08 -3.18 -6.46
C ASP A 105 9.94 -1.92 -5.59
N LEU A 106 10.42 -1.92 -4.33
CA LEU A 106 10.33 -0.75 -3.45
C LEU A 106 11.12 0.44 -3.99
N ALA A 107 12.34 0.20 -4.47
CA ALA A 107 13.19 1.22 -5.06
C ALA A 107 12.51 1.87 -6.28
N ASN A 108 11.92 1.03 -7.16
CA ASN A 108 11.15 1.48 -8.31
C ASN A 108 9.93 2.31 -7.90
N CYS A 109 9.20 1.88 -6.88
CA CYS A 109 8.04 2.60 -6.37
C CYS A 109 8.44 3.98 -5.84
N LEU A 110 9.51 4.07 -5.04
CA LEU A 110 10.02 5.33 -4.50
C LEU A 110 10.50 6.27 -5.60
N LYS A 111 11.18 5.75 -6.63
CA LYS A 111 11.61 6.52 -7.80
C LYS A 111 10.40 7.12 -8.52
N LEU A 112 9.37 6.32 -8.80
CA LEU A 112 8.13 6.80 -9.43
C LEU A 112 7.40 7.86 -8.58
N ILE A 113 7.32 7.65 -7.26
CA ILE A 113 6.70 8.61 -6.33
C ILE A 113 7.48 9.93 -6.35
N ARG A 114 8.82 9.89 -6.32
CA ARG A 114 9.69 11.07 -6.42
C ARG A 114 9.48 11.78 -7.76
N ASP A 115 9.48 11.05 -8.87
CA ASP A 115 9.35 11.63 -10.20
C ASP A 115 7.98 12.30 -10.40
N LYS A 116 6.92 11.77 -9.77
CA LYS A 116 5.57 12.36 -9.84
C LYS A 116 5.34 13.46 -8.82
N LYS A 117 5.91 13.35 -7.62
CA LYS A 117 5.71 14.31 -6.53
C LYS A 117 7.01 14.48 -5.73
N PRO A 118 7.97 15.25 -6.26
CA PRO A 118 9.29 15.41 -5.65
C PRO A 118 9.24 16.04 -4.25
N GLN A 119 8.17 16.78 -3.94
CA GLN A 119 7.93 17.34 -2.61
C GLN A 119 7.86 16.28 -1.50
N LEU A 120 7.48 15.03 -1.83
CA LEU A 120 7.43 13.94 -0.85
C LEU A 120 8.81 13.41 -0.47
N GLU A 121 9.84 13.65 -1.29
CA GLU A 121 11.20 13.19 -1.05
C GLU A 121 11.79 13.79 0.24
N ALA A 122 11.49 15.05 0.52
CA ALA A 122 11.90 15.71 1.76
C ALA A 122 11.14 15.20 3.01
N GLY A 123 10.11 14.37 2.82
CA GLY A 123 9.29 13.86 3.90
C GLY A 123 9.99 12.77 4.73
N PRO A 124 9.78 12.72 6.06
CA PRO A 124 10.41 11.73 6.92
C PRO A 124 10.03 10.28 6.56
N ARG A 125 8.82 10.07 6.03
CA ARG A 125 8.34 8.75 5.57
C ARG A 125 9.13 8.25 4.35
N PHE A 126 9.42 9.14 3.41
CA PHE A 126 10.19 8.81 2.22
C PHE A 126 11.63 8.49 2.58
N GLN A 127 12.26 9.33 3.40
CA GLN A 127 13.63 9.12 3.87
C GLN A 127 13.79 7.80 4.64
N LYS A 128 12.82 7.46 5.50
CA LYS A 128 12.82 6.17 6.22
C LYS A 128 12.82 4.98 5.26
N LEU A 129 11.94 4.98 4.25
CA LEU A 129 11.89 3.91 3.25
C LEU A 129 13.16 3.86 2.39
N LEU A 130 13.72 5.02 2.05
CA LEU A 130 14.99 5.14 1.33
C LEU A 130 16.15 4.52 2.12
N GLU A 131 16.20 4.74 3.44
CA GLU A 131 17.17 4.09 4.32
C GLU A 131 17.03 2.56 4.31
N TYR A 132 15.81 2.02 4.31
CA TYR A 132 15.60 0.57 4.22
C TYR A 132 16.13 0.00 2.91
N VAL A 133 15.86 0.64 1.77
CA VAL A 133 16.40 0.25 0.45
C VAL A 133 17.93 0.28 0.46
N ARG A 134 18.54 1.34 1.01
CA ARG A 134 20.00 1.46 1.12
C ARG A 134 20.60 0.36 1.99
N ARG A 135 19.97 0.02 3.12
CA ARG A 135 20.43 -1.07 4.01
C ARG A 135 20.32 -2.44 3.35
N ALA A 136 19.34 -2.61 2.46
CA ALA A 136 19.17 -3.83 1.67
C ALA A 136 20.19 -3.94 0.50
N GLY A 137 20.98 -2.90 0.22
CA GLY A 137 21.94 -2.89 -0.88
C GLY A 137 21.30 -2.77 -2.28
N GLN A 138 20.05 -2.30 -2.35
CA GLN A 138 19.37 -2.04 -3.62
C GLN A 138 19.77 -0.66 -4.15
N ASP A 139 20.31 -0.62 -5.38
CA ASP A 139 20.71 0.61 -6.06
C ASP A 139 19.53 1.22 -6.85
N LEU A 140 19.42 2.56 -6.85
CA LEU A 140 18.30 3.31 -7.45
C LEU A 140 18.48 3.64 -8.94
N THR A 141 19.40 2.94 -9.61
CA THR A 141 19.92 3.26 -10.95
C THR A 141 18.83 3.55 -11.99
#